data_AF-A0A3Q0KTI5-F1
#
_entry.id   AF-A0A3Q0KTI5-F1
#
_cell.length_a   1.000
_cell.length_b   1.000
_cell.length_c   1.000
_cell.angle_alpha   90.00
_cell.angle_beta   90.00
_cell.angle_gamma   90.00
#
_symmetry.space_group_name_H-M   'P 1'
#
loop_
_entity.id
_entity.type
_entity.pdbx_description
1 polymer ?
#
loop_
_entity_poly.entity_id
_entity_poly.type
_entity_poly.pdbx_seq_one_letter_code
_entity_poly.pdbx_strand_id
1 'polypeptide(L)'
;MLKSLTSLFVQSLFIQPRTINHFAGLHTTSITMAEPLKKKKRVGVADTQIQISRKVKRIEKEIKRLNRLDRTLKPIEDIEGDRQLKKEIKLRQRPLIDISETELDERIGIWKNWTRYQKNVAKREIIMYNSAIAAQQNALKWLYETSPSLYKMAIQPCPELTQSSESLNDDNSRVTKENEMNYVTIVGPYMTAPKLHGELIDSTKEYEPPDGEQIDTTVRLTYEFEIEQQLLAEPKKKKFMVTKK
;
A
#
# COMPACT_ATOMS: atom_id res chain seq x y z
N MET A 1 -1.23 -42.80 -65.26
CA MET A 1 0.22 -42.87 -65.57
C MET A 1 1.01 -42.42 -64.34
N LEU A 2 0.98 -43.24 -63.28
CA LEU A 2 1.61 -42.95 -61.98
C LEU A 2 3.12 -43.19 -62.04
N LYS A 3 3.89 -42.27 -61.46
CA LYS A 3 5.36 -42.27 -61.42
C LYS A 3 5.89 -43.24 -60.35
N SER A 4 6.91 -43.97 -60.78
CA SER A 4 7.80 -44.87 -60.06
C SER A 4 8.76 -44.13 -59.12
N LEU A 5 9.18 -44.83 -58.05
CA LEU A 5 10.42 -44.72 -57.23
C LEU A 5 10.17 -44.54 -55.72
N THR A 6 9.89 -45.66 -55.04
CA THR A 6 10.15 -45.79 -53.61
C THR A 6 11.44 -46.56 -53.39
N SER A 7 12.38 -45.84 -52.79
CA SER A 7 13.69 -46.24 -52.28
C SER A 7 13.64 -47.52 -51.44
N LEU A 8 14.48 -48.48 -51.81
CA LEU A 8 14.82 -49.67 -51.04
C LEU A 8 15.54 -49.25 -49.75
N PHE A 9 14.81 -49.28 -48.64
CA PHE A 9 15.34 -49.16 -47.29
C PHE A 9 16.07 -50.47 -46.95
N VAL A 10 17.39 -50.47 -47.12
CA VAL A 10 18.28 -51.55 -46.70
C VAL A 10 18.30 -51.57 -45.16
N GLN A 11 17.51 -52.46 -44.57
CA GLN A 11 17.71 -52.88 -43.17
C GLN A 11 18.93 -53.79 -43.14
N SER A 12 20.08 -53.24 -42.76
CA SER A 12 21.26 -54.02 -42.41
C SER A 12 20.99 -54.79 -41.11
N LEU A 13 20.81 -56.09 -41.25
CA LEU A 13 20.85 -57.05 -40.14
C LEU A 13 22.29 -57.13 -39.62
N PHE A 14 22.64 -56.25 -38.68
CA PHE A 14 23.81 -56.49 -37.82
C PHE A 14 23.43 -57.54 -36.78
N ILE A 15 23.78 -58.78 -37.11
CA ILE A 15 23.78 -59.95 -36.23
C ILE A 15 24.69 -59.63 -35.04
N GLN A 16 24.13 -59.53 -33.84
CA GLN A 16 24.90 -59.52 -32.60
C GLN A 16 25.04 -60.96 -32.08
N PRO A 17 26.26 -61.49 -31.89
CA PRO A 17 26.42 -62.75 -31.17
C PRO A 17 26.30 -62.49 -29.67
N ARG A 18 25.25 -63.06 -29.06
CA ARG A 18 25.12 -63.19 -27.60
C ARG A 18 25.81 -64.49 -27.17
N THR A 19 26.92 -64.40 -26.45
CA THR A 19 27.32 -65.46 -25.50
C THR A 19 28.06 -64.91 -24.27
N ILE A 20 27.34 -64.97 -23.13
CA ILE A 20 27.74 -65.46 -21.80
C ILE A 20 28.78 -64.66 -20.97
N ASN A 21 28.22 -63.90 -20.02
CA ASN A 21 28.61 -63.65 -18.61
C ASN A 21 29.98 -64.17 -18.12
N HIS A 22 30.79 -63.30 -17.47
CA HIS A 22 31.53 -63.56 -16.21
C HIS A 22 32.35 -62.35 -15.63
N PHE A 23 32.00 -61.07 -15.91
CA PHE A 23 32.61 -59.92 -15.20
C PHE A 23 31.59 -58.82 -14.87
N ALA A 24 30.75 -59.08 -13.87
CA ALA A 24 29.95 -58.04 -13.23
C ALA A 24 30.83 -57.30 -12.20
N GLY A 25 31.30 -56.09 -12.51
CA GLY A 25 32.00 -55.24 -11.53
C GLY A 25 32.99 -54.20 -12.04
N LEU A 26 33.35 -54.18 -13.33
CA LEU A 26 34.29 -53.19 -13.87
C LEU A 26 33.59 -52.25 -14.86
N HIS A 27 33.31 -51.02 -14.43
CA HIS A 27 32.86 -49.95 -15.30
C HIS A 27 34.10 -49.27 -15.94
N THR A 28 34.63 -49.86 -17.01
CA THR A 28 35.67 -49.20 -17.82
C THR A 28 34.97 -48.19 -18.75
N THR A 29 35.16 -46.89 -18.49
CA THR A 29 34.73 -45.87 -19.45
C THR A 29 35.74 -45.82 -20.59
N SER A 30 35.28 -45.60 -21.82
CA SER A 30 36.14 -45.49 -23.00
C SER A 30 37.14 -44.35 -22.81
N ILE A 31 38.45 -44.64 -22.92
CA ILE A 31 39.49 -43.60 -22.97
C ILE A 31 39.25 -42.76 -24.23
N THR A 32 38.53 -41.66 -24.10
CA THR A 32 38.40 -40.66 -25.18
C THR A 32 39.73 -39.94 -25.28
N MET A 33 40.51 -40.23 -26.33
CA MET A 33 41.70 -39.48 -26.76
C MET A 33 41.29 -38.07 -27.24
N ALA A 34 40.71 -37.24 -26.36
CA ALA A 34 40.26 -35.90 -26.68
C ALA A 34 41.44 -34.90 -26.61
N GLU A 35 41.60 -34.06 -27.64
CA GLU A 35 42.55 -32.94 -27.64
C GLU A 35 42.23 -31.98 -26.47
N PRO A 36 43.23 -31.48 -25.72
CA PRO A 36 42.99 -30.60 -24.58
C PRO A 36 42.15 -29.38 -24.99
N LEU A 37 41.07 -29.11 -24.24
CA LEU A 37 40.11 -28.04 -24.54
C LEU A 37 40.81 -26.67 -24.69
N LYS A 38 40.55 -25.98 -25.81
CA LYS A 38 41.01 -24.60 -26.05
C LYS A 38 40.48 -23.65 -24.97
N LYS A 39 41.35 -22.76 -24.46
CA LYS A 39 40.98 -21.76 -23.45
C LYS A 39 39.87 -20.84 -23.98
N LYS A 40 38.82 -20.60 -23.19
CA LYS A 40 37.72 -19.68 -23.56
C LYS A 40 38.27 -18.25 -23.77
N LYS A 41 37.89 -17.61 -24.88
CA LYS A 41 38.29 -16.23 -25.21
C LYS A 41 37.74 -15.26 -24.16
N ARG A 42 38.59 -14.37 -23.62
CA ARG A 42 38.13 -13.28 -22.75
C ARG A 42 37.24 -12.35 -23.57
N VAL A 43 36.07 -12.00 -23.03
CA VAL A 43 35.15 -11.04 -23.68
C VAL A 43 35.88 -9.71 -23.83
N GLY A 44 35.83 -9.12 -25.03
CA GLY A 44 36.50 -7.85 -25.31
C GLY A 44 35.88 -6.71 -24.49
N VAL A 45 36.69 -5.69 -24.15
CA VAL A 45 36.23 -4.53 -23.36
C VAL A 45 35.04 -3.83 -24.05
N ALA A 46 35.04 -3.74 -25.38
CA ALA A 46 33.94 -3.17 -26.17
C ALA A 46 32.63 -3.97 -26.01
N ASP A 47 32.70 -5.30 -26.07
CA ASP A 47 31.52 -6.16 -25.91
C ASP A 47 30.94 -6.05 -24.49
N THR A 48 31.80 -5.93 -23.46
CA THR A 48 31.35 -5.70 -22.09
C THR A 48 30.63 -4.36 -21.93
N GLN A 49 31.12 -3.30 -22.58
CA GLN A 49 30.49 -1.97 -22.51
C GLN A 49 29.12 -1.95 -23.22
N ILE A 50 28.99 -2.66 -24.35
CA ILE A 50 27.70 -2.82 -25.05
C ILE A 50 26.71 -3.59 -24.16
N GLN A 51 27.15 -4.65 -23.48
CA GLN A 51 26.28 -5.38 -22.56
C GLN A 51 25.85 -4.52 -21.36
N ILE A 52 26.77 -3.74 -20.77
CA ILE A 52 26.47 -2.83 -19.67
C ILE A 52 25.47 -1.76 -20.11
N SER A 53 25.71 -1.07 -21.23
CA SER A 53 24.80 -0.03 -21.72
C SER A 53 23.40 -0.57 -22.04
N ARG A 54 23.28 -1.80 -22.57
CA ARG A 54 21.98 -2.47 -22.78
C ARG A 54 21.27 -2.82 -21.46
N LYS A 55 22.02 -3.12 -20.39
CA LYS A 55 21.45 -3.36 -19.05
C LYS A 55 20.98 -2.04 -18.42
N VAL A 56 21.80 -1.00 -18.48
CA VAL A 56 21.46 0.35 -17.98
C VAL A 56 20.18 0.87 -18.63
N LYS A 57 20.09 0.83 -19.98
CA LYS A 57 18.87 1.26 -20.69
C LYS A 57 17.61 0.46 -20.33
N ARG A 58 17.74 -0.81 -19.96
CA ARG A 58 16.59 -1.62 -19.49
C ARG A 58 16.17 -1.19 -18.09
N ILE A 59 17.14 -1.01 -17.19
CA ILE A 59 16.89 -0.54 -15.82
C ILE A 59 16.26 0.86 -15.84
N GLU A 60 16.76 1.80 -16.66
CA GLU A 60 16.19 3.15 -16.79
C GLU A 60 14.73 3.14 -17.28
N LYS A 61 14.41 2.28 -18.25
CA LYS A 61 13.03 2.13 -18.74
C LYS A 61 12.11 1.60 -17.65
N GLU A 62 12.58 0.62 -16.86
CA GLU A 62 11.79 0.06 -15.77
C GLU A 62 11.61 1.08 -14.65
N ILE A 63 12.65 1.82 -14.26
CA ILE A 63 12.54 2.95 -13.31
C ILE A 63 11.52 3.97 -13.81
N LYS A 64 11.52 4.32 -15.10
CA LYS A 64 10.53 5.24 -15.67
C LYS A 64 9.11 4.69 -15.61
N ARG A 65 8.92 3.37 -15.76
CA ARG A 65 7.62 2.70 -15.62
C ARG A 65 7.15 2.70 -14.17
N LEU A 66 8.01 2.36 -13.22
CA LEU A 66 7.74 2.39 -11.78
C LEU A 66 7.35 3.80 -11.32
N ASN A 67 8.15 4.81 -11.67
CA ASN A 67 7.89 6.21 -11.34
C ASN A 67 6.56 6.75 -11.90
N ARG A 68 6.01 6.13 -12.96
CA ARG A 68 4.68 6.49 -13.49
C ARG A 68 3.56 5.91 -12.65
N LEU A 69 3.73 4.70 -12.11
CA LEU A 69 2.73 3.99 -11.31
C LEU A 69 2.63 4.56 -9.90
N ASP A 70 3.72 5.03 -9.30
CA ASP A 70 3.71 5.70 -7.99
C ASP A 70 2.82 6.97 -7.98
N ARG A 71 2.52 7.55 -9.15
CA ARG A 71 1.62 8.70 -9.29
C ARG A 71 0.15 8.33 -9.35
N THR A 72 -0.18 7.04 -9.53
CA THR A 72 -1.58 6.59 -9.57
C THR A 72 -2.07 6.37 -8.15
N LEU A 73 -3.07 7.17 -7.74
CA LEU A 73 -3.69 7.03 -6.43
C LEU A 73 -4.39 5.68 -6.32
N LYS A 74 -4.39 5.12 -5.11
CA LYS A 74 -5.20 3.93 -4.80
C LYS A 74 -6.69 4.31 -4.94
N PRO A 75 -7.53 3.43 -5.51
CA PRO A 75 -8.96 3.64 -5.55
C PRO A 75 -9.53 3.76 -4.13
N ILE A 76 -10.50 4.67 -3.95
CA ILE A 76 -11.17 4.89 -2.67
C ILE A 76 -12.50 4.15 -2.70
N GLU A 77 -12.64 3.13 -1.85
CA GLU A 77 -13.79 2.22 -1.85
C GLU A 77 -15.12 2.95 -1.65
N ASP A 78 -15.18 3.95 -0.76
CA ASP A 78 -16.39 4.73 -0.48
C ASP A 78 -16.88 5.57 -1.66
N ILE A 79 -15.96 6.03 -2.52
CA ILE A 79 -16.30 6.86 -3.68
C ILE A 79 -16.66 5.98 -4.88
N GLU A 80 -15.89 4.92 -5.13
CA GLU A 80 -16.17 4.04 -6.27
C GLU A 80 -17.40 3.17 -6.02
N GLY A 81 -17.61 2.70 -4.79
CA GLY A 81 -18.65 1.74 -4.43
C GLY A 81 -18.44 0.36 -5.06
N ASP A 82 -19.14 -0.65 -4.54
CA ASP A 82 -19.01 -2.01 -5.05
C ASP A 82 -19.58 -2.15 -6.47
N ARG A 83 -18.75 -2.64 -7.39
CA ARG A 83 -19.10 -2.88 -8.79
C ARG A 83 -20.16 -3.95 -8.95
N GLN A 84 -20.25 -4.93 -8.03
CA GLN A 84 -21.29 -5.96 -8.08
C GLN A 84 -22.65 -5.34 -7.73
N LEU A 85 -22.72 -4.53 -6.68
CA LEU A 85 -23.95 -3.81 -6.32
C LEU A 85 -24.44 -2.92 -7.46
N LYS A 86 -23.54 -2.27 -8.21
CA LYS A 86 -23.92 -1.47 -9.39
C LYS A 86 -24.62 -2.27 -10.49
N LYS A 87 -24.25 -3.54 -10.68
CA LYS A 87 -24.92 -4.42 -11.66
C LYS A 87 -26.30 -4.86 -11.17
N GLU A 88 -26.44 -5.04 -9.86
CA GLU A 88 -27.65 -5.55 -9.22
C GLU A 88 -28.66 -4.46 -8.82
N ILE A 89 -28.40 -3.18 -9.10
CA ILE A 89 -29.27 -2.06 -8.70
C ILE A 89 -30.74 -2.34 -9.03
N LYS A 90 -31.03 -2.81 -10.24
CA LYS A 90 -32.42 -3.09 -10.68
C LYS A 90 -33.10 -4.19 -9.87
N LEU A 91 -32.34 -5.18 -9.37
CA LEU A 91 -32.86 -6.29 -8.58
C LEU A 91 -33.07 -5.89 -7.12
N ARG A 92 -32.26 -4.95 -6.61
CA ARG A 92 -32.28 -4.50 -5.21
C ARG A 92 -33.05 -3.19 -5.00
N GLN A 93 -33.55 -2.56 -6.06
CA GLN A 93 -34.25 -1.28 -5.98
C GLN A 93 -35.59 -1.45 -5.26
N ARG A 94 -35.78 -0.70 -4.17
CA ARG A 94 -37.09 -0.61 -3.52
C ARG A 94 -38.07 0.11 -4.45
N PRO A 95 -39.33 -0.36 -4.60
CA PRO A 95 -40.33 0.36 -5.37
C PRO A 95 -40.52 1.77 -4.82
N LEU A 96 -40.79 2.71 -5.73
CA LEU A 96 -41.14 4.07 -5.36
C LEU A 96 -42.45 4.05 -4.57
N ILE A 97 -42.49 4.80 -3.49
CA ILE A 97 -43.69 4.97 -2.66
C ILE A 97 -44.29 6.31 -3.05
N ASP A 98 -45.56 6.30 -3.44
CA ASP A 98 -46.33 7.50 -3.68
C ASP A 98 -46.61 8.18 -2.35
N ILE A 99 -46.12 9.41 -2.22
CA ILE A 99 -46.27 10.23 -1.01
C ILE A 99 -47.57 11.04 -1.19
N SER A 100 -48.43 11.07 -0.17
CA SER A 100 -49.66 11.87 -0.23
C SER A 100 -49.34 13.37 -0.25
N GLU A 101 -50.20 14.17 -0.87
CA GLU A 101 -50.03 15.64 -0.93
C GLU A 101 -49.93 16.25 0.48
N THR A 102 -50.71 15.74 1.43
CA THR A 102 -50.67 16.18 2.83
C THR A 102 -49.31 15.90 3.48
N GLU A 103 -48.73 14.72 3.27
CA GLU A 103 -47.42 14.37 3.82
C GLU A 103 -46.31 15.20 3.15
N LEU A 104 -46.46 15.50 1.85
CA LEU A 104 -45.53 16.35 1.12
C LEU A 104 -45.52 17.77 1.71
N ASP A 105 -46.69 18.36 1.96
CA ASP A 105 -46.82 19.68 2.58
C ASP A 105 -46.25 19.73 4.01
N GLU A 106 -46.48 18.69 4.82
CA GLU A 106 -45.89 18.55 6.15
C GLU A 106 -44.36 18.53 6.09
N ARG A 107 -43.79 17.72 5.20
CA ARG A 107 -42.33 17.67 4.98
C ARG A 107 -41.82 19.05 4.59
N ILE A 108 -42.46 19.74 3.65
CA ILE A 108 -42.08 21.10 3.23
C ILE A 108 -42.09 22.06 4.44
N GLY A 109 -43.11 21.98 5.30
CA GLY A 109 -43.20 22.77 6.52
C GLY A 109 -42.00 22.53 7.45
N ILE A 110 -41.65 21.26 7.69
CA ILE A 110 -40.48 20.86 8.49
C ILE A 110 -39.19 21.39 7.88
N TRP A 111 -38.99 21.24 6.56
CA TRP A 111 -37.80 21.74 5.86
C TRP A 111 -37.65 23.26 6.00
N LYS A 112 -38.73 24.03 5.81
CA LYS A 112 -38.71 25.49 5.99
C LYS A 112 -38.32 25.87 7.42
N ASN A 113 -38.84 25.17 8.41
CA ASN A 113 -38.51 25.40 9.82
C ASN A 113 -37.04 25.05 10.13
N TRP A 114 -36.56 23.93 9.60
CA TRP A 114 -35.17 23.50 9.72
C TRP A 114 -34.20 24.51 9.11
N THR A 115 -34.48 25.02 7.91
CA THR A 115 -33.63 26.05 7.27
C THR A 115 -33.58 27.34 8.10
N ARG A 116 -34.71 27.78 8.67
CA ARG A 116 -34.75 28.95 9.58
C ARG A 116 -33.93 28.70 10.84
N TYR A 117 -34.06 27.51 11.43
CA TYR A 117 -33.29 27.10 12.60
C TYR A 117 -31.78 27.11 12.31
N GLN A 118 -31.34 26.45 11.24
CA GLN A 118 -29.93 26.39 10.85
C GLN A 118 -29.35 27.77 10.55
N LYS A 119 -30.10 28.65 9.89
CA LYS A 119 -29.70 30.05 9.70
C LYS A 119 -29.45 30.76 11.04
N ASN A 120 -30.29 30.53 12.04
CA ASN A 120 -30.13 31.12 13.36
C ASN A 120 -28.97 30.51 14.15
N VAL A 121 -28.65 29.22 13.96
CA VAL A 121 -27.43 28.58 14.51
C VAL A 121 -26.19 29.25 13.92
N ALA A 122 -26.07 29.28 12.59
CA ALA A 122 -24.93 29.88 11.91
C ALA A 122 -24.75 31.37 12.27
N LYS A 123 -25.84 32.14 12.38
CA LYS A 123 -25.77 33.54 12.81
C LYS A 123 -25.18 33.69 14.23
N ARG A 124 -25.57 32.80 15.16
CA ARG A 124 -25.05 32.83 16.54
C ARG A 124 -23.58 32.43 16.60
N GLU A 125 -23.18 31.41 15.84
CA GLU A 125 -21.77 30.98 15.72
C GLU A 125 -20.90 32.12 15.20
N ILE A 126 -21.32 32.80 14.13
CA ILE A 126 -20.60 33.96 13.56
C ILE A 126 -20.45 35.08 14.59
N ILE A 127 -21.51 35.40 15.35
CA ILE A 127 -21.45 36.41 16.41
C ILE A 127 -20.42 36.01 17.49
N MET A 128 -20.43 34.74 17.91
CA MET A 128 -19.50 34.21 18.90
C MET A 128 -18.05 34.28 18.40
N TYR A 129 -17.79 33.86 17.16
CA TYR A 129 -16.45 33.94 16.57
C TYR A 129 -15.96 35.38 16.45
N ASN A 130 -16.80 36.29 15.97
CA ASN A 130 -16.44 37.71 15.88
C ASN A 130 -16.15 38.31 17.25
N SER A 131 -16.93 37.94 18.28
CA SER A 131 -16.68 38.37 19.66
C SER A 131 -15.33 37.85 20.17
N ALA A 132 -15.02 36.57 19.93
CA ALA A 132 -13.74 35.98 20.34
C ALA A 132 -12.56 36.66 19.63
N ILE A 133 -12.67 36.88 18.31
CA ILE A 133 -11.64 37.56 17.51
C ILE A 133 -11.44 39.00 17.99
N ALA A 134 -12.52 39.75 18.22
CA ALA A 134 -12.42 41.14 18.70
C ALA A 134 -11.77 41.20 20.09
N ALA A 135 -12.11 40.27 21.00
CA ALA A 135 -11.49 40.17 22.31
C ALA A 135 -9.98 39.86 22.19
N GLN A 136 -9.61 38.89 21.34
CA GLN A 136 -8.21 38.55 21.08
C GLN A 136 -7.42 39.73 20.51
N GLN A 137 -7.97 40.44 19.52
CA GLN A 137 -7.33 41.61 18.92
C GLN A 137 -7.12 42.75 19.93
N ASN A 138 -8.14 43.03 20.75
CA ASN A 138 -8.03 44.02 21.81
C ASN A 138 -6.95 43.62 22.83
N ALA A 139 -6.93 42.34 23.25
CA ALA A 139 -5.91 41.84 24.16
C ALA A 139 -4.49 41.99 23.58
N LEU A 140 -4.28 41.70 22.30
CA LEU A 140 -3.00 41.88 21.62
C LEU A 140 -2.58 43.36 21.51
N LYS A 141 -3.54 44.27 21.29
CA LYS A 141 -3.27 45.71 21.27
C LYS A 141 -2.77 46.19 22.64
N TRP A 142 -3.46 45.81 23.72
CA TRP A 142 -3.05 46.13 25.09
C TRP A 142 -1.70 45.50 25.44
N LEU A 143 -1.46 44.26 25.02
CA LEU A 143 -0.19 43.56 25.21
C LEU A 143 0.96 44.30 24.51
N TYR A 144 0.73 44.81 23.29
CA TYR A 144 1.72 45.59 22.55
C TYR A 144 2.07 46.91 23.26
N GLU A 145 1.06 47.63 23.74
CA GLU A 145 1.24 48.89 24.48
C GLU A 145 1.98 48.68 25.82
N THR A 146 1.72 47.57 26.50
CA THR A 146 2.33 47.26 27.80
C THR A 146 3.73 46.64 27.66
N SER A 147 3.92 45.72 26.71
CA SER A 147 5.14 44.92 26.57
C SER A 147 5.36 44.42 25.12
N PRO A 148 6.16 45.14 24.31
CA PRO A 148 6.44 44.75 22.93
C PRO A 148 7.16 43.39 22.78
N SER A 149 7.95 42.97 23.78
CA SER A 149 8.66 41.68 23.75
C SER A 149 7.70 40.49 23.82
N LEU A 150 6.73 40.52 24.75
CA LEU A 150 5.71 39.48 24.89
C LEU A 150 4.80 39.42 23.66
N TYR A 151 4.47 40.56 23.07
CA TYR A 151 3.71 40.61 21.81
C TYR A 151 4.42 39.86 20.68
N LYS A 152 5.74 40.07 20.52
CA LYS A 152 6.53 39.33 19.51
C LYS A 152 6.51 37.83 19.75
N MET A 153 6.51 37.38 21.02
CA MET A 153 6.41 35.96 21.36
C MET A 153 5.01 35.41 21.10
N ALA A 154 3.96 36.14 21.48
CA ALA A 154 2.57 35.68 21.38
C ALA A 154 2.07 35.48 19.94
N ILE A 155 2.66 36.17 18.96
CA ILE A 155 2.29 36.04 17.54
C ILE A 155 2.99 34.87 16.86
N GLN A 156 4.05 34.32 17.45
CA GLN A 156 4.74 33.18 16.86
C GLN A 156 3.81 31.97 16.80
N PRO A 157 3.75 31.24 15.67
CA PRO A 157 2.93 30.04 15.58
C PRO A 157 3.43 28.98 16.56
N CYS A 158 2.52 28.35 17.31
CA CYS A 158 2.87 27.25 18.21
C CYS A 158 3.34 26.03 17.40
N PRO A 159 4.61 25.60 17.50
CA PRO A 159 5.13 24.50 16.69
C PRO A 159 4.44 23.16 17.00
N GLU A 160 3.98 22.99 18.23
CA GLU A 160 3.29 21.80 18.72
C GLU A 160 1.95 21.52 18.01
N LEU A 161 1.26 22.57 17.53
CA LEU A 161 0.01 22.42 16.79
C LEU A 161 0.22 22.12 15.29
N THR A 162 1.39 22.48 14.74
CA THR A 162 1.69 22.32 13.30
C THR A 162 2.24 20.94 12.94
N GLN A 163 3.00 20.31 13.83
CA GLN A 163 3.77 19.08 13.53
C GLN A 163 2.91 17.84 13.31
N SER A 164 1.69 17.79 13.84
CA SER A 164 0.80 16.63 13.72
C SER A 164 0.17 16.46 12.33
N SER A 165 0.18 17.50 11.49
CA SER A 165 -0.40 17.43 10.14
C SER A 165 0.54 16.80 9.10
N GLU A 166 1.84 16.74 9.37
CA GLU A 166 2.86 16.29 8.41
C GLU A 166 3.34 14.85 8.65
N SER A 167 3.02 14.25 9.82
CA SER A 167 3.50 12.91 10.21
C SER A 167 2.66 11.75 9.67
N LEU A 168 2.27 11.78 8.39
CA LEU A 168 1.65 10.64 7.69
C LEU A 168 2.63 9.85 6.79
N ASN A 169 3.93 10.18 6.79
CA ASN A 169 4.89 9.58 5.83
C ASN A 169 6.15 8.94 6.42
N ASP A 170 6.33 8.83 7.74
CA ASP A 170 7.51 8.15 8.31
C ASP A 170 7.15 6.87 9.07
N ASP A 171 7.14 5.76 8.32
CA ASP A 171 7.32 4.40 8.83
C ASP A 171 8.76 4.27 9.39
N ASN A 172 9.04 4.86 10.56
CA ASN A 172 10.13 4.51 11.50
C ASN A 172 10.40 5.63 12.53
N SER A 173 9.40 6.04 13.33
CA SER A 173 9.68 6.69 14.61
C SER A 173 9.09 5.89 15.76
N ARG A 174 9.99 5.32 16.58
CA ARG A 174 9.68 4.70 17.85
C ARG A 174 9.14 5.80 18.76
N VAL A 175 7.83 5.87 18.89
CA VAL A 175 7.14 6.76 19.84
C VAL A 175 7.65 6.46 21.24
N THR A 176 8.55 7.30 21.74
CA THR A 176 8.89 7.38 23.16
C THR A 176 7.65 7.89 23.88
N LYS A 177 7.16 7.12 24.85
CA LYS A 177 5.93 7.33 25.64
C LYS A 177 5.92 8.60 26.52
N GLU A 178 6.70 9.62 26.19
CA GLU A 178 6.93 10.79 27.06
C GLU A 178 6.33 12.10 26.51
N ASN A 179 5.76 12.09 25.30
CA ASN A 179 5.03 13.23 24.72
C ASN A 179 3.55 12.87 24.44
N GLU A 180 2.83 12.36 25.45
CA GLU A 180 1.41 11.98 25.37
C GLU A 180 0.43 13.18 25.47
N MET A 181 0.87 14.39 25.09
CA MET A 181 -0.03 15.52 24.92
C MET A 181 -0.06 15.93 23.45
N ASN A 182 -0.52 15.01 22.60
CA ASN A 182 -0.83 15.35 21.22
C ASN A 182 -2.17 16.12 21.20
N TYR A 183 -2.12 17.40 21.58
CA TYR A 183 -3.26 18.29 21.87
C TYR A 183 -4.32 18.42 20.76
N VAL A 184 -4.05 17.88 19.57
CA VAL A 184 -4.93 17.99 18.39
C VAL A 184 -5.68 16.69 18.10
N THR A 185 -5.44 15.60 18.83
CA THR A 185 -6.21 14.35 18.69
C THR A 185 -7.56 14.49 19.41
N ILE A 186 -8.43 15.31 18.87
CA ILE A 186 -9.78 15.54 19.42
C ILE A 186 -10.68 14.42 18.91
N VAL A 187 -11.13 13.56 19.82
CA VAL A 187 -12.19 12.59 19.55
C VAL A 187 -13.54 13.28 19.72
N GLY A 188 -14.47 13.04 18.79
CA GLY A 188 -15.83 13.58 18.87
C GLY A 188 -16.58 13.11 20.13
N PRO A 189 -17.65 13.82 20.52
CA PRO A 189 -18.42 13.44 21.71
C PRO A 189 -19.09 12.08 21.54
N TYR A 190 -19.04 11.25 22.59
CA TYR A 190 -19.78 9.99 22.66
C TYR A 190 -21.26 10.25 23.01
N MET A 191 -22.16 9.34 22.58
CA MET A 191 -23.57 9.40 22.98
C MET A 191 -23.75 9.25 24.50
N THR A 192 -22.94 8.39 25.13
CA THR A 192 -22.88 8.18 26.58
C THR A 192 -21.43 8.25 27.03
N ALA A 193 -21.18 8.89 28.18
CA ALA A 193 -19.84 8.93 28.75
C ALA A 193 -19.30 7.49 28.96
N PRO A 194 -18.03 7.22 28.63
CA PRO A 194 -17.43 5.94 28.92
C PRO A 194 -17.48 5.68 30.43
N LYS A 195 -17.78 4.44 30.81
CA LYS A 195 -17.63 4.02 32.20
C LYS A 195 -16.14 3.91 32.50
N LEU A 196 -15.61 4.82 33.32
CA LEU A 196 -14.23 4.75 33.77
C LEU A 196 -14.07 3.51 34.63
N HIS A 197 -13.15 2.64 34.26
CA HIS A 197 -12.74 1.54 35.11
C HIS A 197 -11.93 2.15 36.27
N GLY A 198 -12.44 2.08 37.50
CA GLY A 198 -11.65 2.30 38.71
C GLY A 198 -11.79 3.63 39.45
N GLU A 199 -12.35 4.72 38.91
CA GLU A 199 -12.47 5.98 39.67
C GLU A 199 -13.83 6.70 39.45
N LEU A 200 -14.73 6.48 40.42
CA LEU A 200 -15.76 7.42 40.91
C LEU A 200 -16.70 8.10 39.88
N ILE A 201 -17.67 7.36 39.32
CA ILE A 201 -19.06 7.81 39.07
C ILE A 201 -19.98 6.57 39.21
N ASP A 202 -21.11 6.72 39.89
CA ASP A 202 -22.17 5.76 40.30
C ASP A 202 -22.67 4.71 39.25
N SER A 203 -21.78 3.93 38.63
CA SER A 203 -22.15 2.75 37.86
C SER A 203 -21.44 1.52 38.43
N THR A 204 -22.16 0.77 39.25
CA THR A 204 -21.71 -0.41 40.03
C THR A 204 -21.38 -1.66 39.21
N LYS A 205 -21.29 -1.56 37.87
CA LYS A 205 -20.94 -2.70 37.01
C LYS A 205 -19.80 -2.29 36.10
N GLU A 206 -18.61 -2.81 36.42
CA GLU A 206 -17.44 -2.82 35.54
C GLU A 206 -17.85 -3.38 34.17
N TYR A 207 -17.51 -2.66 33.10
CA TYR A 207 -17.73 -3.14 31.75
C TYR A 207 -16.50 -3.95 31.34
N GLU A 208 -16.61 -5.27 31.36
CA GLU A 208 -15.63 -6.16 30.76
C GLU A 208 -15.99 -6.33 29.27
N PRO A 209 -15.16 -5.80 28.33
CA PRO A 209 -15.37 -6.05 26.91
C PRO A 209 -15.16 -7.54 26.62
N PRO A 210 -15.91 -8.13 25.67
CA PRO A 210 -15.72 -9.52 25.28
C PRO A 210 -14.35 -9.71 24.62
N ASP A 211 -13.69 -10.83 24.95
CA ASP A 211 -12.41 -11.20 24.33
C ASP A 211 -12.60 -11.43 22.81
N GLY A 212 -11.74 -10.81 22.01
CA GLY A 212 -11.75 -10.96 20.55
C GLY A 212 -10.45 -10.49 19.92
N GLU A 213 -10.07 -11.11 18.80
CA GLU A 213 -8.91 -10.71 18.00
C GLU A 213 -9.34 -9.73 16.89
N GLN A 214 -8.62 -8.62 16.75
CA GLN A 214 -8.82 -7.69 15.64
C GLN A 214 -7.98 -8.16 14.43
N ILE A 215 -8.64 -8.57 13.36
CA ILE A 215 -7.99 -8.97 12.10
C ILE A 215 -8.19 -7.87 11.08
N ASP A 216 -7.09 -7.25 10.64
CA ASP A 216 -7.13 -6.26 9.56
C ASP A 216 -7.45 -6.95 8.22
N THR A 217 -8.62 -6.64 7.67
CA THR A 217 -9.11 -7.19 6.39
C THR A 217 -8.95 -6.19 5.24
N THR A 218 -8.22 -5.08 5.45
CA THR A 218 -8.02 -4.04 4.43
C THR A 218 -7.34 -4.61 3.19
N VAL A 219 -7.95 -4.41 2.02
CA VAL A 219 -7.43 -4.95 0.76
C VAL A 219 -6.09 -4.30 0.43
N ARG A 220 -5.01 -5.10 0.44
CA ARG A 220 -3.70 -4.64 0.00
C ARG A 220 -3.62 -4.63 -1.52
N LEU A 221 -3.77 -3.44 -2.10
CA LEU A 221 -3.54 -3.20 -3.52
C LEU A 221 -2.03 -3.12 -3.80
N THR A 222 -1.37 -4.26 -3.86
CA THR A 222 0.02 -4.35 -4.32
C THR A 222 0.02 -4.41 -5.84
N TYR A 223 0.67 -3.42 -6.48
CA TYR A 223 1.06 -3.58 -7.87
C TYR A 223 2.16 -4.64 -7.90
N GLU A 224 1.86 -5.85 -8.39
CA GLU A 224 2.88 -6.88 -8.56
C GLU A 224 3.85 -6.43 -9.66
N PHE A 225 5.02 -5.97 -9.24
CA PHE A 225 6.14 -5.71 -10.11
C PHE A 225 6.94 -7.00 -10.24
N GLU A 226 6.68 -7.79 -11.27
CA GLU A 226 7.64 -8.81 -11.67
C GLU A 226 8.88 -8.10 -12.23
N ILE A 227 9.87 -7.84 -11.37
CA ILE A 227 11.21 -7.48 -11.85
C ILE A 227 11.67 -8.70 -12.67
N GLU A 228 11.80 -8.52 -13.98
CA GLU A 228 12.26 -9.59 -14.88
C GLU A 228 13.46 -10.30 -14.25
N GLN A 229 13.39 -11.62 -14.06
CA GLN A 229 14.45 -12.41 -13.42
C GLN A 229 15.85 -12.17 -14.04
N GLN A 230 15.89 -11.71 -15.30
CA GLN A 230 17.09 -11.30 -16.01
C GLN A 230 17.83 -10.09 -15.40
N LEU A 231 17.16 -9.29 -14.58
CA LEU A 231 17.71 -8.14 -13.86
C LEU A 231 18.17 -8.51 -12.45
N LEU A 232 17.64 -9.59 -11.86
CA LEU A 232 18.15 -10.13 -10.60
C LEU A 232 19.50 -10.81 -10.87
N ALA A 233 20.58 -10.24 -10.33
CA ALA A 233 21.86 -10.93 -10.31
C ALA A 233 21.75 -12.16 -9.40
N GLU A 234 21.77 -13.36 -9.96
CA GLU A 234 21.85 -14.58 -9.15
C GLU A 234 23.07 -14.48 -8.22
N PRO A 235 22.92 -14.71 -6.90
CA PRO A 235 24.05 -14.68 -5.99
C PRO A 235 25.05 -15.75 -6.44
N LYS A 236 26.27 -15.33 -6.79
CA LYS A 236 27.34 -16.25 -7.19
C LYS A 236 27.53 -17.27 -6.07
N LYS A 237 27.16 -18.53 -6.31
CA LYS A 237 27.43 -19.65 -5.39
C LYS A 237 28.94 -19.71 -5.15
N LYS A 238 29.40 -19.28 -3.96
CA LYS A 238 30.78 -19.52 -3.53
C LYS A 238 30.96 -21.04 -3.46
N LYS A 239 31.78 -21.60 -4.35
CA LYS A 239 32.21 -23.00 -4.24
C LYS A 239 33.06 -23.12 -2.98
N PHE A 240 32.47 -23.58 -1.89
CA PHE A 240 33.23 -24.08 -0.76
C PHE A 240 33.99 -25.31 -1.25
N MET A 241 35.30 -25.16 -1.48
CA MET A 241 36.18 -26.32 -1.59
C MET A 241 36.31 -26.90 -0.18
N VAL A 242 35.58 -27.97 0.08
CA VAL A 242 35.81 -28.81 1.26
C VAL A 242 37.09 -29.58 0.97
N THR A 243 38.22 -29.08 1.48
CA THR A 243 39.43 -29.88 1.65
C THR A 243 39.13 -30.94 2.70
N LYS A 244 38.89 -32.18 2.27
CA LYS A 244 38.93 -33.34 3.19
C LYS A 244 40.37 -33.52 3.66
N LYS A 245 40.52 -33.59 4.99
CA LYS A 245 41.73 -34.04 5.68
C LYS A 245 42.04 -35.48 5.34
#